data_AF-A0AAE9QZS9-F1
#
_entry.id   AF-A0AAE9QZS9-F1
#
_cell.length_a   1.000
_cell.length_b   1.000
_cell.length_c   1.000
_cell.angle_alpha   90.00
_cell.angle_beta   90.00
_cell.angle_gamma   90.00
#
_symmetry.space_group_name_H-M   'P 1'
#
loop_
_entity.id
_entity.type
_entity.pdbx_description
1 polymer ?
#
loop_
_entity_poly.entity_id
_entity_poly.type
_entity_poly.pdbx_seq_one_letter_code
_entity_poly.pdbx_strand_id
1 'polypeptide(L)'
;MTRQARNFIKELQEDGIPITVDLPPRKEHQSKMDWNNYLKQKKGLLKMPQTEGTQKAPEQVLEHEKMDRSQISSGSLEDDPQGSAKPVSKRDTFEQAVTSHPTFSYPLLQFSTEEAFVSNVRDGYHIASEEDIRNLNYYAPSLQQTANWYRDNLADRQVTYMLKGDKEIKALQVSFAKDKFAHLTGIRPIGKGLSAEKLLDDFAKGRGSYPNLTLSNGFNDKIQVLPMIQELSQSKSFVFTDLEEVQKMRNLKASHAIQSNNRSLVVALKTIDDVTFPSSLLRGKKNLNDDLIQKAKENEVLGVLSEKDGNITVLSVNDKYIQDGGQALKDMIKNGELEPLQMETIQRHVPHENAYPKDSDGDGLTDDEEIALGTNPFSSDSDGDGTPDNVEKANGTDPTNASDNEVTRQQEANKRDFTLSEMIKAKNTAALNQHLQDGIKQYFDSDTYKQYLEGMAHFNNYSPRNIQLIYVTISRSIDGCVFPRVEEAKWFG
;
A
#
# COMPACT_ATOMS: atom_id res chain seq x y z
N MET A 1 34.24 9.40 -7.51
CA MET A 1 33.73 9.06 -8.85
C MET A 1 34.78 8.34 -9.70
N THR A 2 34.36 7.37 -10.49
CA THR A 2 35.15 6.64 -11.52
C THR A 2 35.30 7.48 -12.80
N ARG A 3 36.25 7.12 -13.67
CA ARG A 3 36.57 7.83 -14.93
C ARG A 3 35.35 7.93 -15.88
N GLN A 4 34.47 6.92 -15.86
CA GLN A 4 33.23 6.86 -16.64
C GLN A 4 32.22 7.95 -16.25
N ALA A 5 32.01 8.21 -14.96
CA ALA A 5 31.06 9.22 -14.50
C ALA A 5 31.44 10.66 -14.89
N ARG A 6 32.74 10.92 -15.13
CA ARG A 6 33.21 12.25 -15.57
C ARG A 6 33.12 12.45 -17.07
N ASN A 7 33.24 11.37 -17.87
CA ASN A 7 33.02 11.44 -19.31
C ASN A 7 31.54 11.74 -19.60
N PHE A 8 30.62 11.13 -18.83
CA PHE A 8 29.19 11.41 -18.90
C PHE A 8 28.83 12.88 -18.61
N ILE A 9 29.44 13.49 -17.59
CA ILE A 9 29.24 14.92 -17.29
C ILE A 9 29.77 15.82 -18.42
N LYS A 10 30.81 15.37 -19.13
CA LYS A 10 31.40 16.11 -20.24
C LYS A 10 30.52 16.05 -21.50
N GLU A 11 29.94 14.88 -21.79
CA GLU A 11 28.91 14.70 -22.84
C GLU A 11 27.71 15.61 -22.58
N LEU A 12 27.22 15.69 -21.33
CA LEU A 12 26.10 16.57 -20.98
C LEU A 12 26.39 18.07 -21.14
N GLN A 13 27.65 18.49 -20.97
CA GLN A 13 28.06 19.88 -21.25
C GLN A 13 28.21 20.16 -22.76
N GLU A 14 28.62 19.17 -23.55
CA GLU A 14 28.72 19.26 -25.01
C GLU A 14 27.34 19.31 -25.68
N ASP A 15 26.33 18.68 -25.06
CA ASP A 15 24.91 18.74 -25.47
C ASP A 15 24.18 20.03 -25.04
N GLY A 16 24.90 21.02 -24.49
CA GLY A 16 24.35 22.35 -24.19
C GLY A 16 23.44 22.41 -22.96
N ILE A 17 23.46 21.40 -22.09
CA ILE A 17 22.67 21.36 -20.86
C ILE A 17 23.38 22.17 -19.76
N PRO A 18 22.75 23.19 -19.15
CA PRO A 18 23.38 23.98 -18.10
C PRO A 18 23.47 23.17 -16.80
N ILE A 19 24.67 22.66 -16.49
CA ILE A 19 24.97 21.93 -15.26
C ILE A 19 26.03 22.69 -14.45
N THR A 20 25.72 23.04 -13.20
CA THR A 20 26.68 23.55 -12.22
C THR A 20 27.41 22.39 -11.55
N VAL A 21 28.66 22.17 -11.96
CA VAL A 21 29.48 21.07 -11.46
C VAL A 21 30.38 21.55 -10.32
N ASP A 22 30.04 21.21 -9.07
CA ASP A 22 30.89 21.48 -7.90
C ASP A 22 31.78 20.26 -7.63
N LEU A 23 32.99 20.24 -8.22
CA LEU A 23 33.98 19.16 -8.07
C LEU A 23 35.34 19.71 -7.60
N PRO A 24 36.02 19.03 -6.66
CA PRO A 24 37.32 19.50 -6.17
C PRO A 24 38.42 19.35 -7.24
N PRO A 25 39.37 20.31 -7.33
CA PRO A 25 40.42 20.32 -8.35
C PRO A 25 41.41 19.15 -8.19
N ARG A 26 41.90 18.61 -9.31
CA ARG A 26 42.92 17.54 -9.33
C ARG A 26 44.33 18.11 -9.16
N LYS A 27 45.18 17.42 -8.39
CA LYS A 27 46.64 17.46 -8.59
C LYS A 27 47.03 16.39 -9.62
N GLU A 28 48.05 16.70 -10.42
CA GLU A 28 48.38 16.02 -11.68
C GLU A 28 48.71 14.52 -11.55
N HIS A 29 48.89 13.99 -10.34
CA HIS A 29 49.30 12.59 -10.10
C HIS A 29 48.35 11.81 -9.15
N GLN A 30 47.08 12.21 -9.01
CA GLN A 30 46.09 11.48 -8.19
C GLN A 30 44.82 11.12 -8.95
N SER A 31 44.47 9.82 -8.95
CA SER A 31 43.30 9.25 -9.65
C SER A 31 41.96 9.70 -9.02
N LYS A 32 41.92 9.85 -7.69
CA LYS A 32 40.75 10.29 -6.92
C LYS A 32 41.21 11.14 -5.74
N MET A 33 40.48 12.23 -5.45
CA MET A 33 40.56 12.93 -4.18
C MET A 33 39.20 12.80 -3.51
N ASP A 34 39.20 12.30 -2.27
CA ASP A 34 38.01 12.17 -1.44
C ASP A 34 37.62 13.57 -0.92
N TRP A 35 36.32 13.90 -0.95
CA TRP A 35 35.77 15.18 -0.51
C TRP A 35 36.15 15.48 0.95
N ASN A 36 36.19 14.45 1.79
CA ASN A 36 36.61 14.58 3.19
C ASN A 36 38.09 14.98 3.32
N ASN A 37 38.97 14.48 2.44
CA ASN A 37 40.38 14.85 2.45
C ASN A 37 40.60 16.28 1.95
N TYR A 38 39.85 16.72 0.92
CA TYR A 38 39.87 18.11 0.45
C TYR A 38 39.41 19.10 1.53
N LEU A 39 38.33 18.77 2.25
CA LEU A 39 37.82 19.61 3.34
C LEU A 39 38.80 19.69 4.52
N LYS A 40 39.47 18.58 4.88
CA LYS A 40 40.51 18.56 5.91
C LYS A 40 41.74 19.39 5.51
N GLN A 41 42.11 19.38 4.23
CA GLN A 41 43.18 20.19 3.69
C GLN A 41 42.83 21.69 3.69
N LYS A 42 41.59 22.05 3.28
CA LYS A 42 41.09 23.43 3.31
C LYS A 42 40.98 23.99 4.73
N LYS A 43 40.67 23.15 5.71
CA LYS A 43 40.62 23.51 7.14
C LYS A 43 41.99 23.49 7.85
N GLY A 44 43.09 23.21 7.14
CA GLY A 44 44.44 23.24 7.71
C GLY A 44 44.75 22.14 8.75
N LEU A 45 44.02 21.02 8.73
CA LEU A 45 44.11 19.95 9.75
C LEU A 45 45.11 18.83 9.41
N LEU A 46 45.91 18.97 8.36
CA LEU A 46 46.95 18.01 7.96
C LEU A 46 48.32 18.71 7.96
N LYS A 47 49.11 18.50 9.01
CA LYS A 47 50.57 18.72 8.96
C LYS A 47 51.22 17.48 8.36
N MET A 48 51.84 17.61 7.19
CA MET A 48 52.71 16.57 6.63
C MET A 48 54.14 16.77 7.16
N PRO A 49 54.83 15.72 7.63
CA PRO A 49 56.27 15.78 7.88
C PRO A 49 57.05 15.73 6.57
N GLN A 50 58.13 16.51 6.49
CA GLN A 50 59.11 16.44 5.41
C GLN A 50 60.04 15.23 5.58
N THR A 51 60.57 14.80 4.44
CA THR A 51 61.36 13.60 4.12
C THR A 51 62.79 13.60 4.66
N GLU A 52 63.29 12.41 5.02
CA GLU A 52 64.64 11.80 4.86
C GLU A 52 64.80 10.74 5.98
N GLY A 53 65.26 9.50 5.84
CA GLY A 53 65.68 8.63 4.74
C GLY A 53 66.06 7.24 5.33
N THR A 54 65.76 6.18 4.58
CA THR A 54 66.40 4.83 4.60
C THR A 54 66.22 3.88 5.79
N GLN A 55 65.43 2.80 5.61
CA GLN A 55 65.87 1.38 5.51
C GLN A 55 64.64 0.41 5.54
N LYS A 56 64.53 -0.48 4.54
CA LYS A 56 63.70 -1.73 4.53
C LYS A 56 64.49 -2.85 5.22
N ALA A 57 63.99 -3.95 5.76
CA ALA A 57 62.74 -4.52 6.31
C ALA A 57 63.18 -5.90 6.93
N PRO A 58 62.43 -6.57 7.83
CA PRO A 58 61.52 -7.63 7.34
C PRO A 58 60.26 -7.90 8.20
N GLU A 59 59.37 -8.73 7.63
CA GLU A 59 58.14 -9.32 8.17
C GLU A 59 58.26 -9.99 9.55
N GLN A 60 57.21 -9.89 10.38
CA GLN A 60 56.63 -11.07 11.06
C GLN A 60 55.21 -10.83 11.60
N VAL A 61 54.42 -11.89 11.46
CA VAL A 61 53.01 -12.16 11.83
C VAL A 61 52.81 -12.18 13.35
N LEU A 62 51.58 -11.90 13.85
CA LEU A 62 50.93 -12.48 15.06
C LEU A 62 49.58 -11.75 15.30
N GLU A 63 48.42 -12.32 15.00
CA GLU A 63 47.62 -13.25 15.83
C GLU A 63 47.20 -12.62 17.17
N HIS A 64 45.89 -12.38 17.35
CA HIS A 64 45.29 -11.89 18.59
C HIS A 64 44.33 -12.95 19.14
N GLU A 65 44.72 -13.59 20.25
CA GLU A 65 43.83 -14.37 21.12
C GLU A 65 43.68 -13.70 22.52
N LYS A 66 42.42 -13.43 22.85
CA LYS A 66 41.67 -13.61 24.11
C LYS A 66 42.34 -13.66 25.51
N MET A 67 41.67 -12.92 26.41
CA MET A 67 41.46 -13.14 27.87
C MET A 67 42.68 -12.91 28.79
N ASP A 68 42.58 -12.51 30.06
CA ASP A 68 41.54 -12.71 31.09
C ASP A 68 41.68 -11.68 32.24
N ARG A 69 40.59 -11.44 32.98
CA ARG A 69 40.52 -10.69 34.24
C ARG A 69 40.54 -11.66 35.42
N SER A 70 41.59 -11.68 36.24
CA SER A 70 41.47 -12.04 37.67
C SER A 70 42.73 -11.69 38.50
N GLN A 71 42.49 -11.39 39.80
CA GLN A 71 43.43 -11.20 40.94
C GLN A 71 44.03 -9.77 41.09
N ILE A 72 43.54 -8.85 41.94
CA ILE A 72 43.40 -8.76 43.42
C ILE A 72 44.72 -8.51 44.19
N SER A 73 44.71 -7.43 45.01
CA SER A 73 45.57 -7.06 46.17
C SER A 73 46.89 -6.33 45.85
N SER A 74 47.25 -5.18 46.43
CA SER A 74 47.24 -4.79 47.86
C SER A 74 47.42 -3.25 48.04
N GLY A 75 47.12 -2.73 49.25
CA GLY A 75 46.86 -1.32 49.60
C GLY A 75 47.98 -0.27 49.41
N SER A 76 47.71 1.02 49.58
CA SER A 76 47.52 1.67 50.89
C SER A 76 46.90 3.09 50.76
N LEU A 77 46.28 3.57 51.85
CA LEU A 77 45.79 4.94 52.02
C LEU A 77 46.95 5.92 52.15
N GLU A 78 46.90 7.02 51.39
CA GLU A 78 47.65 8.25 51.67
C GLU A 78 46.67 9.39 51.97
N ASP A 79 46.93 10.06 53.08
CA ASP A 79 46.22 11.23 53.58
C ASP A 79 46.55 12.49 52.75
N ASP A 80 45.54 13.32 52.53
CA ASP A 80 45.57 14.70 52.00
C ASP A 80 45.82 14.96 50.49
N PRO A 81 44.75 15.09 49.68
CA PRO A 81 44.75 16.01 48.55
C PRO A 81 44.31 17.42 49.00
N GLN A 82 45.27 18.34 49.10
CA GLN A 82 45.04 19.78 49.15
C GLN A 82 44.35 20.25 47.86
N GLY A 83 43.03 20.48 47.94
CA GLY A 83 42.26 21.00 46.81
C GLY A 83 40.74 21.06 47.05
N SER A 84 40.30 21.34 48.27
CA SER A 84 38.87 21.43 48.59
C SER A 84 38.30 22.80 48.20
N ALA A 85 37.52 22.86 47.12
CA ALA A 85 36.60 23.98 46.89
C ALA A 85 35.47 23.93 47.94
N LYS A 86 35.33 25.00 48.72
CA LYS A 86 34.19 25.25 49.62
C LYS A 86 32.91 25.47 48.79
N PRO A 87 31.72 25.16 49.31
CA PRO A 87 30.47 25.21 48.55
C PRO A 87 30.09 26.66 48.20
N VAL A 88 29.75 26.88 46.94
CA VAL A 88 29.17 28.16 46.47
C VAL A 88 27.74 28.29 47.02
N SER A 89 27.43 29.50 47.45
CA SER A 89 26.18 29.90 48.11
C SER A 89 24.95 29.77 47.20
N LYS A 90 23.83 29.35 47.80
CA LYS A 90 22.47 29.32 47.22
C LYS A 90 22.02 30.73 46.78
N ARG A 91 22.14 31.02 45.49
CA ARG A 91 21.19 31.79 44.66
C ARG A 91 21.81 31.88 43.27
N ASP A 92 20.98 31.64 42.27
CA ASP A 92 21.28 31.67 40.83
C ASP A 92 22.14 30.52 40.33
N THR A 93 21.51 29.35 40.21
CA THR A 93 21.97 28.32 39.27
C THR A 93 20.77 27.91 38.45
N PHE A 94 20.86 28.20 37.14
CA PHE A 94 19.96 27.75 36.08
C PHE A 94 19.31 26.41 36.45
N GLU A 95 17.98 26.38 36.50
CA GLU A 95 17.25 25.13 36.61
C GLU A 95 17.58 24.27 35.38
N GLN A 96 18.51 23.35 35.57
CA GLN A 96 18.60 22.19 34.72
C GLN A 96 17.36 21.37 35.07
N ALA A 97 16.29 21.59 34.30
CA ALA A 97 15.08 20.80 34.36
C ALA A 97 15.45 19.35 34.01
N VAL A 98 15.89 18.59 35.01
CA VAL A 98 15.80 17.13 35.02
C VAL A 98 14.31 16.86 35.08
N THR A 99 13.67 16.91 33.91
CA THR A 99 12.35 16.35 33.73
C THR A 99 12.46 14.90 34.19
N SER A 100 11.88 14.63 35.35
CA SER A 100 11.64 13.29 35.85
C SER A 100 10.70 12.60 34.87
N HIS A 101 11.24 12.11 33.75
CA HIS A 101 10.59 11.12 32.95
C HIS A 101 10.71 9.83 33.77
N PRO A 102 9.62 9.28 34.33
CA PRO A 102 9.70 7.97 34.93
C PRO A 102 10.14 6.99 33.85
N THR A 103 11.35 6.44 33.96
CA THR A 103 11.79 5.30 33.16
C THR A 103 11.03 4.08 33.67
N PHE A 104 9.81 3.89 33.18
CA PHE A 104 9.14 2.61 33.28
C PHE A 104 9.91 1.62 32.41
N SER A 105 10.84 0.87 33.01
CA SER A 105 11.54 -0.22 32.34
C SER A 105 10.59 -1.41 32.20
N TYR A 106 9.67 -1.35 31.23
CA TYR A 106 8.99 -2.56 30.79
C TYR A 106 10.03 -3.51 30.18
N PRO A 107 9.89 -4.84 30.36
CA PRO A 107 10.70 -5.77 29.59
C PRO A 107 10.49 -5.49 28.09
N LEU A 108 11.55 -5.66 27.30
CA LEU A 108 11.46 -5.53 25.86
C LEU A 108 10.51 -6.59 25.33
N LEU A 109 9.54 -6.18 24.51
CA LEU A 109 8.64 -7.10 23.84
C LEU A 109 9.45 -8.09 23.01
N GLN A 110 9.24 -9.37 23.29
CA GLN A 110 9.85 -10.47 22.56
C GLN A 110 8.81 -11.55 22.32
N PHE A 111 8.63 -11.88 21.04
CA PHE A 111 7.71 -12.91 20.58
C PHE A 111 8.34 -14.29 20.68
N SER A 112 7.61 -15.22 21.27
CA SER A 112 7.93 -16.64 21.32
C SER A 112 6.64 -17.46 21.31
N THR A 113 6.71 -18.67 20.75
CA THR A 113 5.59 -19.61 20.72
C THR A 113 5.97 -20.94 21.35
N GLU A 114 5.01 -21.60 21.99
CA GLU A 114 5.15 -22.97 22.50
C GLU A 114 4.71 -24.02 21.46
N GLU A 115 4.35 -23.58 20.25
CA GLU A 115 3.85 -24.39 19.13
C GLU A 115 2.63 -25.26 19.51
N ALA A 116 1.79 -24.75 20.41
CA ALA A 116 0.58 -25.45 20.84
C ALA A 116 -0.37 -25.68 19.65
N PHE A 117 -1.03 -26.83 19.61
CA PHE A 117 -1.92 -27.20 18.51
C PHE A 117 -3.02 -26.16 18.25
N VAL A 118 -3.22 -25.80 16.98
CA VAL A 118 -4.26 -24.88 16.51
C VAL A 118 -5.27 -25.67 15.67
N SER A 119 -6.52 -25.73 16.13
CA SER A 119 -7.56 -26.52 15.46
C SER A 119 -8.21 -25.80 14.28
N ASN A 120 -8.24 -24.46 14.28
CA ASN A 120 -8.87 -23.65 13.24
C ASN A 120 -8.06 -22.38 13.02
N VAL A 121 -7.74 -22.10 11.76
CA VAL A 121 -7.10 -20.84 11.32
C VAL A 121 -8.14 -20.05 10.53
N ARG A 122 -8.21 -18.74 10.77
CA ARG A 122 -9.13 -17.86 10.05
C ARG A 122 -8.64 -17.67 8.61
N ASP A 123 -9.56 -17.55 7.66
CA ASP A 123 -9.24 -17.20 6.28
C ASP A 123 -8.38 -15.94 6.18
N GLY A 124 -7.33 -16.00 5.36
CA GLY A 124 -6.33 -14.94 5.23
C GLY A 124 -5.34 -14.83 6.39
N TYR A 125 -5.30 -15.83 7.28
CA TYR A 125 -4.28 -15.99 8.32
C TYR A 125 -3.53 -17.31 8.14
N HIS A 126 -2.29 -17.34 8.63
CA HIS A 126 -1.47 -18.55 8.76
C HIS A 126 -0.93 -18.64 10.19
N ILE A 127 -0.53 -19.85 10.60
CA ILE A 127 0.18 -20.08 11.86
C ILE A 127 1.59 -19.49 11.73
N ALA A 128 2.05 -18.75 12.74
CA ALA A 128 3.37 -18.11 12.70
C ALA A 128 4.49 -19.16 12.57
N SER A 129 5.32 -19.00 11.55
CA SER A 129 6.55 -19.77 11.38
C SER A 129 7.71 -19.16 12.19
N GLU A 130 8.83 -19.87 12.32
CA GLU A 130 10.04 -19.29 12.93
C GLU A 130 10.52 -18.03 12.22
N GLU A 131 10.36 -17.94 10.89
CA GLU A 131 10.69 -16.74 10.13
C GLU A 131 9.80 -15.56 10.52
N ASP A 132 8.51 -15.81 10.69
CA ASP A 132 7.58 -14.79 11.14
C ASP A 132 7.91 -14.31 12.55
N ILE A 133 8.27 -15.21 13.46
CA ILE A 133 8.70 -14.85 14.82
C ILE A 133 9.97 -14.01 14.78
N ARG A 134 10.94 -14.32 13.92
CA ARG A 134 12.14 -13.47 13.72
C ARG A 134 11.77 -12.08 13.20
N ASN A 135 10.88 -12.01 12.20
CA ASN A 135 10.40 -10.74 11.64
C ASN A 135 9.64 -9.92 12.68
N LEU A 136 8.76 -10.53 13.46
CA LEU A 136 8.05 -9.88 14.57
C LEU A 136 9.02 -9.32 15.60
N ASN A 137 10.04 -10.09 15.99
CA ASN A 137 11.05 -9.66 16.95
C ASN A 137 11.91 -8.51 16.42
N TYR A 138 12.19 -8.47 15.11
CA TYR A 138 12.89 -7.35 14.49
C TYR A 138 12.10 -6.03 14.66
N TYR A 139 10.78 -6.06 14.52
CA TYR A 139 9.91 -4.89 14.70
C TYR A 139 9.38 -4.70 16.13
N ALA A 140 9.68 -5.61 17.06
CA ALA A 140 9.08 -5.62 18.41
C ALA A 140 9.27 -4.34 19.22
N PRO A 141 10.44 -3.66 19.21
CA PRO A 141 10.60 -2.38 19.92
C PRO A 141 9.62 -1.31 19.41
N SER A 142 9.43 -1.23 18.09
CA SER A 142 8.53 -0.28 17.46
C SER A 142 7.06 -0.65 17.70
N LEU A 143 6.73 -1.94 17.69
CA LEU A 143 5.41 -2.45 18.06
C LEU A 143 5.05 -2.10 19.50
N GLN A 144 5.97 -2.31 20.45
CA GLN A 144 5.76 -1.98 21.86
C GLN A 144 5.60 -0.47 22.06
N GLN A 145 6.42 0.36 21.41
CA GLN A 145 6.29 1.81 21.46
C GLN A 145 4.92 2.26 20.92
N THR A 146 4.50 1.69 19.79
CA THR A 146 3.22 2.02 19.15
C THR A 146 2.04 1.55 20.00
N ALA A 147 2.13 0.37 20.62
CA ALA A 147 1.13 -0.13 21.55
C ALA A 147 0.97 0.79 22.77
N ASN A 148 2.09 1.24 23.37
CA ASN A 148 2.05 2.22 24.45
C ASN A 148 1.39 3.52 24.00
N TRP A 149 1.81 4.08 22.86
CA TRP A 149 1.21 5.30 22.33
C TRP A 149 -0.29 5.15 22.03
N TYR A 150 -0.70 4.06 21.37
CA TYR A 150 -2.10 3.79 21.06
C TYR A 150 -2.94 3.68 22.34
N ARG A 151 -2.47 2.91 23.33
CA ARG A 151 -3.13 2.77 24.64
C ARG A 151 -3.32 4.12 25.32
N ASP A 152 -2.30 4.96 25.30
CA ASP A 152 -2.28 6.19 26.07
C ASP A 152 -3.05 7.33 25.37
N ASN A 153 -3.10 7.34 24.03
CA ASN A 153 -3.62 8.45 23.22
C ASN A 153 -4.90 8.16 22.43
N LEU A 154 -5.17 6.91 22.04
CA LEU A 154 -6.31 6.55 21.19
C LEU A 154 -7.25 5.53 21.84
N ALA A 155 -6.74 4.61 22.66
CA ALA A 155 -7.56 3.54 23.20
C ALA A 155 -8.67 4.09 24.11
N ASP A 156 -9.86 3.51 23.92
CA ASP A 156 -11.12 3.85 24.59
C ASP A 156 -11.50 5.32 24.38
N ARG A 157 -11.20 5.87 23.20
CA ARG A 157 -11.54 7.24 22.81
C ARG A 157 -12.33 7.26 21.52
N GLN A 158 -13.19 8.25 21.43
CA GLN A 158 -13.84 8.62 20.18
C GLN A 158 -13.03 9.76 19.55
N VAL A 159 -12.56 9.56 18.33
CA VAL A 159 -11.83 10.57 17.57
C VAL A 159 -12.73 11.10 16.48
N THR A 160 -12.95 12.41 16.50
CA THR A 160 -13.77 13.13 15.53
C THR A 160 -12.89 13.84 14.53
N TYR A 161 -13.04 13.49 13.26
CA TYR A 161 -12.42 14.19 12.13
C TYR A 161 -13.43 15.18 11.57
N MET A 162 -13.14 16.47 11.74
CA MET A 162 -13.93 17.55 11.17
C MET A 162 -13.52 17.73 9.71
N LEU A 163 -14.46 17.60 8.79
CA LEU A 163 -14.22 17.63 7.36
C LEU A 163 -14.82 18.87 6.72
N LYS A 164 -14.13 19.36 5.70
CA LYS A 164 -14.63 20.44 4.86
C LYS A 164 -15.74 19.90 3.94
N GLY A 165 -16.99 20.27 4.20
CA GLY A 165 -18.09 20.04 3.26
C GLY A 165 -18.32 21.25 2.33
N ASP A 166 -19.20 21.07 1.34
CA ASP A 166 -19.49 22.08 0.31
C ASP A 166 -20.21 23.32 0.87
N LYS A 167 -21.03 23.14 1.91
CA LYS A 167 -21.82 24.20 2.57
C LYS A 167 -21.71 24.21 4.10
N GLU A 168 -21.45 23.05 4.70
CA GLU A 168 -21.38 22.85 6.14
C GLU A 168 -20.21 21.93 6.50
N ILE A 169 -19.80 21.95 7.77
CA ILE A 169 -18.74 21.07 8.29
C ILE A 169 -19.36 19.71 8.57
N LYS A 170 -18.81 18.65 7.95
CA LYS A 170 -19.21 17.26 8.21
C LYS A 170 -18.28 16.64 9.26
N ALA A 171 -18.74 15.68 10.03
CA ALA A 171 -17.91 15.02 11.06
C ALA A 171 -17.86 13.50 10.91
N LEU A 172 -16.65 12.92 10.83
CA LEU A 172 -16.45 11.48 10.96
C LEU A 172 -16.07 11.14 12.40
N GLN A 173 -16.93 10.41 13.11
CA GLN A 173 -16.63 9.91 14.44
C GLN A 173 -16.10 8.48 14.36
N VAL A 174 -14.89 8.24 14.87
CA VAL A 174 -14.24 6.93 14.86
C VAL A 174 -13.94 6.48 16.28
N SER A 175 -14.46 5.31 16.65
CA SER A 175 -14.20 4.65 17.93
C SER A 175 -12.93 3.82 17.87
N PHE A 176 -11.95 4.18 18.70
CA PHE A 176 -10.67 3.47 18.84
C PHE A 176 -10.69 2.62 20.11
N ALA A 177 -11.39 1.50 20.07
CA ALA A 177 -11.41 0.54 21.18
C ALA A 177 -10.13 -0.32 21.21
N LYS A 178 -9.74 -0.77 22.42
CA LYS A 178 -8.52 -1.58 22.63
C LYS A 178 -8.48 -2.86 21.78
N ASP A 179 -9.62 -3.51 21.62
CA ASP A 179 -9.75 -4.75 20.85
C ASP A 179 -9.49 -4.55 19.35
N LYS A 180 -9.61 -3.32 18.84
CA LYS A 180 -9.33 -3.01 17.44
C LYS A 180 -7.84 -2.98 17.12
N PHE A 181 -6.98 -2.78 18.11
CA PHE A 181 -5.53 -2.76 17.91
C PHE A 181 -5.00 -4.06 17.26
N ALA A 182 -5.56 -5.21 17.62
CA ALA A 182 -5.20 -6.50 17.03
C ALA A 182 -5.46 -6.56 15.51
N HIS A 183 -6.50 -5.90 15.02
CA HIS A 183 -6.81 -5.88 13.58
C HIS A 183 -5.80 -5.04 12.77
N LEU A 184 -5.23 -4.02 13.42
CA LEU A 184 -4.24 -3.12 12.83
C LEU A 184 -2.86 -3.76 12.74
N THR A 185 -2.50 -4.59 13.71
CA THR A 185 -1.25 -5.37 13.65
C THR A 185 -1.38 -6.57 12.72
N GLY A 186 -2.57 -7.17 12.63
CA GLY A 186 -2.76 -8.45 11.95
C GLY A 186 -2.17 -9.63 12.73
N ILE A 187 -1.90 -9.45 14.02
CA ILE A 187 -1.34 -10.47 14.91
C ILE A 187 -2.44 -10.96 15.84
N ARG A 188 -2.64 -12.27 15.91
CA ARG A 188 -3.66 -12.88 16.75
C ARG A 188 -3.12 -14.08 17.54
N PRO A 189 -2.94 -13.94 18.86
CA PRO A 189 -2.64 -15.04 19.75
C PRO A 189 -3.79 -16.04 19.84
N ILE A 190 -3.42 -17.31 20.01
CA ILE A 190 -4.34 -18.43 20.21
C ILE A 190 -4.00 -19.09 21.54
N GLY A 191 -5.01 -19.22 22.40
CA GLY A 191 -4.85 -19.79 23.73
C GLY A 191 -6.00 -19.41 24.65
N LYS A 192 -6.11 -20.11 25.78
CA LYS A 192 -7.15 -19.83 26.78
C LYS A 192 -6.91 -18.47 27.44
N GLY A 193 -7.95 -17.64 27.53
CA GLY A 193 -7.88 -16.33 28.19
C GLY A 193 -7.07 -15.27 27.44
N LEU A 194 -6.83 -15.48 26.14
CA LEU A 194 -6.28 -14.47 25.24
C LEU A 194 -7.43 -13.80 24.49
N SER A 195 -7.48 -12.47 24.53
CA SER A 195 -8.45 -11.65 23.80
C SER A 195 -7.73 -10.59 22.99
N ALA A 196 -8.41 -10.04 21.98
CA ALA A 196 -7.87 -8.95 21.17
C ALA A 196 -7.58 -7.70 22.02
N GLU A 197 -8.38 -7.44 23.05
CA GLU A 197 -8.16 -6.35 24.01
C GLU A 197 -6.88 -6.56 24.83
N LYS A 198 -6.65 -7.80 25.29
CA LYS A 198 -5.46 -8.13 26.09
C LYS A 198 -4.16 -7.99 25.30
N LEU A 199 -4.20 -8.15 23.98
CA LEU A 199 -3.04 -8.02 23.09
C LEU A 199 -2.34 -6.67 23.26
N LEU A 200 -3.11 -5.57 23.24
CA LEU A 200 -2.56 -4.21 23.36
C LEU A 200 -1.79 -4.05 24.67
N ASP A 201 -2.40 -4.54 25.74
CA ASP A 201 -1.86 -4.52 27.09
C ASP A 201 -0.59 -5.38 27.22
N ASP A 202 -0.61 -6.58 26.64
CA ASP A 202 0.52 -7.49 26.63
C ASP A 202 1.70 -6.86 25.85
N PHE A 203 1.45 -6.30 24.66
CA PHE A 203 2.49 -5.63 23.88
C PHE A 203 3.09 -4.45 24.63
N ALA A 204 2.25 -3.59 25.20
CA ALA A 204 2.70 -2.43 25.95
C ALA A 204 3.54 -2.82 27.18
N LYS A 205 3.18 -3.91 27.86
CA LYS A 205 3.89 -4.48 29.01
C LYS A 205 5.09 -5.36 28.63
N GLY A 206 5.37 -5.57 27.35
CA GLY A 206 6.49 -6.38 26.87
C GLY A 206 6.26 -7.89 26.89
N ARG A 207 5.01 -8.34 26.93
CA ARG A 207 4.64 -9.76 26.94
C ARG A 207 4.37 -10.23 25.51
N GLY A 208 5.24 -11.10 25.01
CA GLY A 208 5.11 -11.68 23.67
C GLY A 208 5.17 -13.21 23.61
N SER A 209 5.19 -13.89 24.76
CA SER A 209 5.13 -15.35 24.80
C SER A 209 3.69 -15.83 24.75
N TYR A 210 3.35 -16.59 23.70
CA TYR A 210 2.00 -17.10 23.48
C TYR A 210 2.02 -18.61 23.19
N PRO A 211 0.96 -19.37 23.51
CA PRO A 211 0.91 -20.79 23.16
C PRO A 211 1.03 -21.01 21.65
N ASN A 212 0.29 -20.21 20.87
CA ASN A 212 0.47 -20.09 19.43
C ASN A 212 0.04 -18.69 18.94
N LEU A 213 0.46 -18.32 17.73
CA LEU A 213 0.15 -17.08 17.05
C LEU A 213 -0.34 -17.38 15.63
N THR A 214 -1.36 -16.65 15.20
CA THR A 214 -1.74 -16.56 13.79
C THR A 214 -1.54 -15.15 13.28
N LEU A 215 -1.07 -15.05 12.05
CA LEU A 215 -0.69 -13.79 11.41
C LEU A 215 -1.47 -13.64 10.13
N SER A 216 -1.96 -12.43 9.87
CA SER A 216 -2.61 -12.14 8.59
C SER A 216 -1.58 -12.21 7.47
N ASN A 217 -1.98 -12.63 6.27
CA ASN A 217 -1.07 -12.74 5.11
C ASN A 217 -0.35 -11.42 4.75
N GLY A 218 -0.90 -10.27 5.18
CA GLY A 218 -0.29 -8.95 5.03
C GLY A 218 0.35 -8.36 6.30
N PHE A 219 0.63 -9.16 7.34
CA PHE A 219 1.08 -8.61 8.63
C PHE A 219 2.41 -7.83 8.51
N ASN A 220 3.33 -8.28 7.65
CA ASN A 220 4.62 -7.61 7.43
C ASN A 220 4.44 -6.17 6.93
N ASP A 221 3.56 -5.96 5.95
CA ASP A 221 3.24 -4.62 5.46
C ASP A 221 2.59 -3.77 6.58
N LYS A 222 1.74 -4.39 7.41
CA LYS A 222 1.07 -3.71 8.53
C LYS A 222 2.05 -3.24 9.60
N ILE A 223 2.91 -4.12 10.11
CA ILE A 223 3.84 -3.78 11.20
C ILE A 223 4.89 -2.75 10.78
N GLN A 224 5.23 -2.67 9.49
CA GLN A 224 6.14 -1.66 8.94
C GLN A 224 5.56 -0.25 9.00
N VAL A 225 4.26 -0.10 8.72
CA VAL A 225 3.59 1.21 8.69
C VAL A 225 2.78 1.51 9.95
N LEU A 226 2.61 0.54 10.85
CA LEU A 226 1.90 0.71 12.12
C LEU A 226 2.41 1.91 12.95
N PRO A 227 3.72 2.20 13.05
CA PRO A 227 4.20 3.36 13.82
C PRO A 227 3.68 4.70 13.27
N MET A 228 3.33 4.74 11.99
CA MET A 228 2.77 5.92 11.32
C MET A 228 1.31 6.17 11.73
N ILE A 229 0.68 5.29 12.53
CA ILE A 229 -0.68 5.49 13.04
C ILE A 229 -0.82 6.79 13.85
N GLN A 230 0.29 7.31 14.37
CA GLN A 230 0.36 8.62 15.01
C GLN A 230 -0.01 9.77 14.06
N GLU A 231 0.14 9.58 12.75
CA GLU A 231 -0.29 10.55 11.75
C GLU A 231 -1.81 10.68 11.68
N LEU A 232 -2.58 9.68 12.16
CA LEU A 232 -4.03 9.75 12.20
C LEU A 232 -4.58 10.80 13.18
N SER A 233 -3.77 11.25 14.15
CA SER A 233 -4.18 12.35 15.03
C SER A 233 -3.91 13.73 14.41
N GLN A 234 -3.37 13.79 13.19
CA GLN A 234 -3.01 15.04 12.51
C GLN A 234 -4.09 15.48 11.52
N SER A 235 -4.31 16.79 11.45
CA SER A 235 -5.24 17.44 10.51
C SER A 235 -4.82 17.37 9.04
N LYS A 236 -3.59 16.93 8.75
CA LYS A 236 -3.07 16.77 7.39
C LYS A 236 -3.43 15.43 6.76
N SER A 237 -4.18 14.58 7.46
CA SER A 237 -4.72 13.34 6.92
C SER A 237 -5.87 13.61 5.95
N PHE A 238 -6.14 12.65 5.07
CA PHE A 238 -7.23 12.71 4.09
C PHE A 238 -8.27 11.65 4.43
N VAL A 239 -9.55 12.01 4.37
CA VAL A 239 -10.65 11.07 4.60
C VAL A 239 -11.36 10.79 3.28
N PHE A 240 -11.45 9.52 2.91
CA PHE A 240 -12.12 9.07 1.70
C PHE A 240 -13.49 8.46 2.02
N THR A 241 -14.48 8.87 1.23
CA THR A 241 -15.84 8.30 1.15
C THR A 241 -16.05 7.66 -0.23
N ASP A 242 -17.20 7.01 -0.45
CA ASP A 242 -17.57 6.44 -1.76
C ASP A 242 -16.56 5.41 -2.28
N LEU A 243 -16.23 4.43 -1.43
CA LEU A 243 -15.13 3.47 -1.68
C LEU A 243 -15.53 2.24 -2.51
N GLU A 244 -16.74 2.20 -3.07
CA GLU A 244 -17.31 1.01 -3.73
C GLU A 244 -16.51 0.59 -4.99
N GLU A 245 -16.00 1.57 -5.72
CA GLU A 245 -15.19 1.38 -6.92
C GLU A 245 -13.74 0.98 -6.61
N VAL A 246 -13.29 1.18 -5.36
CA VAL A 246 -11.94 0.80 -4.92
C VAL A 246 -11.96 -0.66 -4.47
N GLN A 247 -11.59 -1.58 -5.36
CA GLN A 247 -11.64 -3.04 -5.14
C GLN A 247 -11.04 -3.45 -3.77
N LYS A 248 -9.90 -2.89 -3.38
CA LYS A 248 -9.27 -3.23 -2.09
C LYS A 248 -10.15 -2.85 -0.89
N MET A 249 -10.86 -1.73 -0.96
CA MET A 249 -11.76 -1.26 0.10
C MET A 249 -13.07 -2.04 0.10
N ARG A 250 -13.61 -2.37 -1.08
CA ARG A 250 -14.76 -3.25 -1.24
C ARG A 250 -14.53 -4.63 -0.63
N ASN A 251 -13.39 -5.26 -0.91
CA ASN A 251 -13.04 -6.58 -0.35
C ASN A 251 -12.90 -6.51 1.18
N LEU A 252 -12.40 -5.39 1.68
CA LEU A 252 -12.34 -5.15 3.12
C LEU A 252 -13.70 -4.78 3.72
N LYS A 253 -14.73 -4.51 2.92
CA LYS A 253 -16.03 -3.95 3.33
C LYS A 253 -15.85 -2.66 4.12
N ALA A 254 -14.94 -1.80 3.65
CA ALA A 254 -14.63 -0.54 4.30
C ALA A 254 -15.68 0.53 3.95
N SER A 255 -16.22 1.19 4.95
CA SER A 255 -17.14 2.32 4.76
C SER A 255 -16.40 3.61 4.45
N HIS A 256 -15.26 3.81 5.10
CA HIS A 256 -14.42 5.00 4.98
C HIS A 256 -12.95 4.60 5.01
N ALA A 257 -12.08 5.48 4.56
CA ALA A 257 -10.63 5.29 4.68
C ALA A 257 -9.95 6.58 5.10
N ILE A 258 -8.97 6.47 5.99
CA ILE A 258 -8.11 7.60 6.38
C ILE A 258 -6.72 7.34 5.83
N GLN A 259 -6.22 8.27 5.02
CA GLN A 259 -4.87 8.22 4.47
C GLN A 259 -3.98 9.24 5.16
N SER A 260 -2.74 8.85 5.44
CA SER A 260 -1.73 9.74 5.99
C SER A 260 -1.28 10.79 4.98
N ASN A 261 -0.74 11.92 5.45
CA ASN A 261 -0.32 13.03 4.58
C ASN A 261 0.73 12.60 3.54
N ASN A 262 1.68 11.75 3.96
CA ASN A 262 2.71 11.17 3.09
C ASN A 262 2.20 10.01 2.22
N ARG A 263 0.89 9.74 2.24
CA ARG A 263 0.19 8.67 1.49
C ARG A 263 0.83 7.28 1.64
N SER A 264 1.58 7.05 2.73
CA SER A 264 2.30 5.80 2.98
C SER A 264 1.51 4.85 3.88
N LEU A 265 0.50 5.37 4.58
CA LEU A 265 -0.41 4.63 5.45
C LEU A 265 -1.85 4.91 5.02
N VAL A 266 -2.66 3.85 4.94
CA VAL A 266 -4.11 3.93 4.77
C VAL A 266 -4.77 3.05 5.83
N VAL A 267 -5.77 3.59 6.54
CA VAL A 267 -6.56 2.86 7.52
C VAL A 267 -7.99 2.74 7.01
N ALA A 268 -8.41 1.51 6.76
CA ALA A 268 -9.76 1.16 6.36
C ALA A 268 -10.66 1.11 7.60
N LEU A 269 -11.77 1.83 7.56
CA LEU A 269 -12.76 1.91 8.62
C LEU A 269 -14.00 1.11 8.25
N LYS A 270 -14.66 0.55 9.26
CA LYS A 270 -15.95 -0.10 9.12
C LYS A 270 -16.97 0.60 9.98
N THR A 271 -18.19 0.66 9.49
CA THR A 271 -19.34 1.16 10.23
C THR A 271 -20.30 -0.01 10.41
N ILE A 272 -20.64 -0.33 11.66
CA ILE A 272 -21.64 -1.34 12.01
C ILE A 272 -22.51 -0.70 13.10
N ASP A 273 -23.83 -0.76 12.93
CA ASP A 273 -24.81 -0.18 13.87
C ASP A 273 -24.46 1.27 14.24
N ASP A 274 -24.16 2.09 13.22
CA ASP A 274 -23.75 3.50 13.33
C ASP A 274 -22.42 3.76 14.09
N VAL A 275 -21.71 2.71 14.49
CA VAL A 275 -20.38 2.83 15.12
C VAL A 275 -19.31 2.61 14.07
N THR A 276 -18.53 3.65 13.80
CA THR A 276 -17.36 3.55 12.90
C THR A 276 -16.09 3.22 13.70
N PHE A 277 -15.32 2.24 13.26
CA PHE A 277 -14.08 1.81 13.92
C PHE A 277 -13.02 1.34 12.92
N PRO A 278 -11.73 1.36 13.28
CA PRO A 278 -10.68 0.95 12.37
C PRO A 278 -10.65 -0.58 12.23
N SER A 279 -10.64 -1.05 10.98
CA SER A 279 -10.82 -2.47 10.64
C SER A 279 -9.57 -3.11 10.04
N SER A 280 -8.78 -2.36 9.28
CA SER A 280 -7.50 -2.83 8.76
C SER A 280 -6.56 -1.67 8.47
N LEU A 281 -5.28 -1.94 8.65
CA LEU A 281 -4.20 -1.05 8.29
C LEU A 281 -3.55 -1.53 7.00
N LEU A 282 -3.23 -0.61 6.11
CA LEU A 282 -2.69 -0.88 4.79
C LEU A 282 -1.49 0.04 4.54
N ARG A 283 -0.48 -0.50 3.87
CA ARG A 283 0.59 0.30 3.30
C ARG A 283 0.07 0.99 2.04
N GLY A 284 0.25 2.30 1.96
CA GLY A 284 -0.06 3.10 0.79
C GLY A 284 0.87 2.77 -0.37
N LYS A 285 0.45 1.85 -1.23
CA LYS A 285 1.12 1.49 -2.48
C LYS A 285 0.56 2.37 -3.60
N LYS A 286 1.35 2.59 -4.66
CA LYS A 286 0.97 3.46 -5.79
C LYS A 286 -0.43 3.16 -6.32
N ASN A 287 -0.71 1.91 -6.70
CA ASN A 287 -2.00 1.52 -7.26
C ASN A 287 -3.17 1.83 -6.32
N LEU A 288 -3.03 1.51 -5.02
CA LEU A 288 -4.07 1.78 -4.03
C LEU A 288 -4.30 3.28 -3.85
N ASN A 289 -3.23 4.07 -3.82
CA ASN A 289 -3.31 5.51 -3.67
C ASN A 289 -3.97 6.14 -4.91
N ASP A 290 -3.58 5.71 -6.10
CA ASP A 290 -4.15 6.18 -7.36
C ASP A 290 -5.65 5.83 -7.44
N ASP A 291 -6.04 4.59 -7.08
CA ASP A 291 -7.44 4.18 -7.01
C ASP A 291 -8.25 5.05 -6.04
N LEU A 292 -7.74 5.32 -4.84
CA LEU A 292 -8.42 6.18 -3.86
C LEU A 292 -8.60 7.61 -4.38
N ILE A 293 -7.59 8.17 -5.04
CA ILE A 293 -7.65 9.54 -5.57
C ILE A 293 -8.63 9.65 -6.74
N GLN A 294 -8.66 8.63 -7.61
CA GLN A 294 -9.40 8.69 -8.87
C GLN A 294 -10.85 8.22 -8.73
N LYS A 295 -11.11 7.24 -7.85
CA LYS A 295 -12.38 6.52 -7.77
C LYS A 295 -13.17 6.77 -6.49
N ALA A 296 -12.59 7.50 -5.53
CA ALA A 296 -13.26 7.83 -4.27
C ALA A 296 -13.25 9.33 -4.02
N LYS A 297 -14.16 9.78 -3.15
CA LYS A 297 -14.28 11.20 -2.80
C LYS A 297 -13.32 11.54 -1.66
N GLU A 298 -12.29 12.32 -1.97
CA GLU A 298 -11.33 12.85 -1.00
C GLU A 298 -11.94 14.04 -0.24
N ASN A 299 -11.89 14.00 1.09
CA ASN A 299 -12.38 15.05 1.97
C ASN A 299 -11.21 15.58 2.84
N GLU A 300 -11.05 16.90 2.84
CA GLU A 300 -9.98 17.58 3.59
C GLU A 300 -10.35 17.72 5.07
N VAL A 301 -9.42 17.36 5.96
CA VAL A 301 -9.60 17.45 7.41
C VAL A 301 -9.27 18.88 7.90
N LEU A 302 -10.25 19.50 8.55
CA LEU A 302 -10.13 20.81 9.19
C LEU A 302 -9.51 20.71 10.59
N GLY A 303 -9.79 19.61 11.30
CA GLY A 303 -9.25 19.36 12.62
C GLY A 303 -9.61 17.97 13.13
N VAL A 304 -8.82 17.49 14.09
CA VAL A 304 -8.98 16.20 14.74
C VAL A 304 -9.11 16.43 16.24
N LEU A 305 -10.22 15.97 16.81
CA LEU A 305 -10.53 16.11 18.22
C LEU A 305 -10.73 14.71 18.82
N SER A 306 -10.30 14.52 20.05
CA SER A 306 -10.53 13.29 20.79
C SER A 306 -11.41 13.55 22.00
N GLU A 307 -12.38 12.67 22.21
CA GLU A 307 -13.24 12.65 23.36
C GLU A 307 -12.99 11.39 24.19
N LYS A 308 -12.86 11.60 25.51
CA LYS A 308 -12.81 10.54 26.51
C LYS A 308 -13.59 10.96 27.75
N ASP A 309 -14.59 10.18 28.14
CA ASP A 309 -15.39 10.43 29.35
C ASP A 309 -15.94 11.87 29.40
N GLY A 310 -16.40 12.41 28.26
CA GLY A 310 -16.91 13.78 28.11
C GLY A 310 -15.84 14.88 28.03
N ASN A 311 -14.54 14.53 28.16
CA ASN A 311 -13.45 15.48 27.99
C ASN A 311 -12.98 15.54 26.54
N ILE A 312 -13.22 16.67 25.88
CA ILE A 312 -12.80 16.92 24.50
C ILE A 312 -11.43 17.61 24.49
N THR A 313 -10.47 16.98 23.83
CA THR A 313 -9.12 17.49 23.58
C THR A 313 -8.91 17.68 22.08
N VAL A 314 -8.41 18.85 21.69
CA VAL A 314 -8.02 19.12 20.30
C VAL A 314 -6.67 18.44 20.08
N LEU A 315 -6.60 17.49 19.15
CA LEU A 315 -5.35 16.80 18.81
C LEU A 315 -4.55 17.58 17.77
N SER A 316 -5.24 18.09 16.74
CA SER A 316 -4.61 18.83 15.66
C SER A 316 -5.64 19.67 14.91
N VAL A 317 -5.21 20.81 14.39
CA VAL A 317 -6.03 21.69 13.54
C VAL A 317 -5.31 22.01 12.26
N ASN A 318 -6.06 22.32 11.22
CA ASN A 318 -5.52 22.78 9.96
C ASN A 318 -5.41 24.31 10.01
N ASP A 319 -4.20 24.81 10.25
CA ASP A 319 -3.92 26.25 10.45
C ASP A 319 -4.30 27.11 9.24
N LYS A 320 -4.50 26.49 8.06
CA LYS A 320 -4.98 27.17 6.85
C LYS A 320 -6.42 27.68 7.02
N TYR A 321 -7.24 26.96 7.79
CA TYR A 321 -8.68 27.25 7.94
C TYR A 321 -9.04 27.66 9.37
N ILE A 322 -8.33 27.13 10.37
CA ILE A 322 -8.65 27.29 11.78
C ILE A 322 -7.50 28.02 12.46
N GLN A 323 -7.75 29.24 12.95
CA GLN A 323 -6.73 30.09 13.57
C GLN A 323 -6.85 30.21 15.09
N ASP A 324 -7.95 29.74 15.67
CA ASP A 324 -8.25 29.84 17.10
C ASP A 324 -7.75 28.64 17.92
N GLY A 325 -6.89 27.80 17.32
CA GLY A 325 -6.39 26.57 17.95
C GLY A 325 -7.44 25.46 18.08
N GLY A 326 -8.59 25.57 17.40
CA GLY A 326 -9.65 24.54 17.41
C GLY A 326 -10.71 24.74 18.48
N GLN A 327 -10.77 25.92 19.10
CA GLN A 327 -11.75 26.21 20.13
C GLN A 327 -13.18 26.20 19.56
N ALA A 328 -13.40 26.81 18.38
CA ALA A 328 -14.67 26.75 17.67
C ALA A 328 -15.09 25.30 17.37
N LEU A 329 -14.17 24.45 16.91
CA LEU A 329 -14.47 23.03 16.64
C LEU A 329 -14.87 22.28 17.92
N LYS A 330 -14.23 22.59 19.04
CA LYS A 330 -14.55 22.01 20.34
C LYS A 330 -15.93 22.45 20.82
N ASP A 331 -16.30 23.71 20.61
CA ASP A 331 -17.61 24.23 20.98
C ASP A 331 -18.73 23.64 20.10
N MET A 332 -18.47 23.42 18.81
CA MET A 332 -19.42 22.71 17.91
C MET A 332 -19.75 21.29 18.40
N ILE A 333 -18.76 20.52 18.85
CA ILE A 333 -19.00 19.17 19.42
C ILE A 333 -19.88 19.27 20.67
N LYS A 334 -19.59 20.23 21.57
CA LYS A 334 -20.35 20.40 22.82
C LYS A 334 -21.80 20.83 22.57
N ASN A 335 -22.02 21.67 21.57
CA ASN A 335 -23.34 22.18 21.24
C ASN A 335 -24.16 21.19 20.40
N GLY A 336 -23.56 20.09 19.92
CA GLY A 336 -24.21 19.10 19.07
C GLY A 336 -24.52 19.62 17.66
N GLU A 337 -23.80 20.65 17.19
CA GLU A 337 -24.01 21.31 15.90
C GLU A 337 -23.31 20.58 14.74
N LEU A 338 -23.17 19.25 14.84
CA LEU A 338 -22.45 18.45 13.86
C LEU A 338 -23.40 17.63 13.02
N GLU A 339 -23.33 17.83 11.71
CA GLU A 339 -23.85 16.88 10.74
C GLU A 339 -22.90 15.67 10.70
N PRO A 340 -23.32 14.49 11.20
CA PRO A 340 -22.51 13.29 11.07
C PRO A 340 -22.29 12.98 9.60
N LEU A 341 -21.12 12.47 9.25
CA LEU A 341 -20.89 11.79 7.98
C LEU A 341 -21.72 10.51 7.96
N GLN A 342 -23.00 10.66 7.67
CA GLN A 342 -23.84 9.56 7.24
C GLN A 342 -23.38 9.18 5.84
N MET A 343 -23.39 7.88 5.54
CA MET A 343 -23.44 7.48 4.14
C MET A 343 -24.63 8.21 3.54
N GLU A 344 -24.42 9.01 2.49
CA GLU A 344 -25.53 9.55 1.71
C GLU A 344 -26.29 8.31 1.22
N THR A 345 -27.34 7.95 1.95
CA THR A 345 -28.24 6.90 1.54
C THR A 345 -28.88 7.47 0.30
N ILE A 346 -28.36 7.10 -0.86
CA ILE A 346 -29.09 7.23 -2.10
C ILE A 346 -30.41 6.52 -1.80
N GLN A 347 -31.48 7.29 -1.62
CA GLN A 347 -32.85 6.81 -1.66
C GLN A 347 -33.12 6.30 -3.08
N ARG A 348 -32.45 5.22 -3.48
CA ARG A 348 -33.00 4.26 -4.42
C ARG A 348 -33.58 3.19 -3.53
N HIS A 349 -34.86 2.89 -3.76
CA HIS A 349 -35.57 1.82 -3.08
C HIS A 349 -34.64 0.61 -2.91
N VAL A 350 -34.28 0.30 -1.66
CA VAL A 350 -33.64 -0.96 -1.32
C VAL A 350 -34.75 -1.84 -0.75
N PRO A 351 -35.41 -2.68 -1.55
CA PRO A 351 -36.00 -3.88 -1.01
C PRO A 351 -34.89 -4.93 -0.92
N HIS A 352 -34.49 -5.20 0.33
CA HIS A 352 -33.82 -6.40 0.83
C HIS A 352 -32.31 -6.63 0.53
N GLU A 353 -31.58 -6.85 1.62
CA GLU A 353 -30.32 -7.61 1.74
C GLU A 353 -29.46 -7.75 0.47
N ASN A 354 -28.51 -6.82 0.29
CA ASN A 354 -27.37 -7.07 -0.60
C ASN A 354 -26.44 -8.08 0.07
N ALA A 355 -26.74 -9.37 -0.13
CA ALA A 355 -25.71 -10.38 -0.28
C ALA A 355 -24.78 -9.89 -1.40
N TYR A 356 -23.52 -9.59 -1.08
CA TYR A 356 -22.51 -9.46 -2.11
C TYR A 356 -22.56 -10.75 -2.94
N PRO A 357 -22.65 -10.67 -4.27
CA PRO A 357 -22.67 -11.86 -5.10
C PRO A 357 -21.41 -12.67 -4.76
N LYS A 358 -21.64 -13.92 -4.38
CA LYS A 358 -20.61 -14.83 -3.89
C LYS A 358 -19.65 -15.09 -5.04
N ASP A 359 -18.35 -15.10 -4.77
CA ASP A 359 -17.25 -15.39 -5.70
C ASP A 359 -16.41 -16.41 -4.93
N SER A 360 -16.63 -17.70 -5.22
CA SER A 360 -16.18 -18.78 -4.33
C SER A 360 -14.74 -19.22 -4.58
N ASP A 361 -14.18 -18.97 -5.75
CA ASP A 361 -12.77 -19.26 -6.08
C ASP A 361 -11.87 -18.02 -6.12
N GLY A 362 -12.46 -16.82 -6.13
CA GLY A 362 -11.74 -15.56 -6.03
C GLY A 362 -11.04 -15.14 -7.31
N ASP A 363 -11.44 -15.67 -8.47
CA ASP A 363 -10.88 -15.29 -9.76
C ASP A 363 -11.37 -13.90 -10.21
N GLY A 364 -12.47 -13.40 -9.63
CA GLY A 364 -13.04 -12.09 -9.92
C GLY A 364 -14.29 -12.11 -10.80
N LEU A 365 -14.80 -13.28 -11.16
CA LEU A 365 -16.20 -13.50 -11.55
C LEU A 365 -17.04 -13.89 -10.33
N THR A 366 -18.33 -13.59 -10.37
CA THR A 366 -19.25 -14.04 -9.31
C THR A 366 -19.83 -15.41 -9.65
N ASP A 367 -20.18 -16.22 -8.64
CA ASP A 367 -20.82 -17.54 -8.77
C ASP A 367 -22.01 -17.47 -9.77
N ASP A 368 -22.80 -16.39 -9.73
CA ASP A 368 -23.93 -16.18 -10.63
C ASP A 368 -23.51 -15.87 -12.07
N GLU A 369 -22.42 -15.10 -12.27
CA GLU A 369 -21.83 -14.86 -13.58
C GLU A 369 -21.20 -16.12 -14.16
N GLU A 370 -20.55 -16.92 -13.34
CA GLU A 370 -19.93 -18.18 -13.75
C GLU A 370 -20.98 -19.20 -14.17
N ILE A 371 -22.07 -19.34 -13.41
CA ILE A 371 -23.22 -20.15 -13.81
C ILE A 371 -23.82 -19.66 -15.14
N ALA A 372 -23.88 -18.34 -15.36
CA ALA A 372 -24.39 -17.77 -16.60
C ALA A 372 -23.45 -18.01 -17.80
N LEU A 373 -22.13 -18.06 -17.56
CA LEU A 373 -21.10 -18.36 -18.55
C LEU A 373 -20.90 -19.87 -18.77
N GLY A 374 -21.44 -20.71 -17.90
CA GLY A 374 -21.27 -22.16 -17.94
C GLY A 374 -19.94 -22.64 -17.32
N THR A 375 -19.23 -21.75 -16.63
CA THR A 375 -18.01 -22.04 -15.89
C THR A 375 -18.32 -22.57 -14.48
N ASN A 376 -17.30 -23.06 -13.77
CA ASN A 376 -17.42 -23.71 -12.48
C ASN A 376 -17.10 -22.73 -11.34
N PRO A 377 -18.09 -22.34 -10.50
CA PRO A 377 -17.91 -21.35 -9.42
C PRO A 377 -16.84 -21.62 -8.37
N PHE A 378 -16.24 -22.80 -8.39
CA PHE A 378 -15.23 -23.24 -7.42
C PHE A 378 -13.87 -23.52 -8.07
N SER A 379 -13.68 -23.12 -9.34
CA SER A 379 -12.46 -23.37 -10.10
C SER A 379 -12.12 -22.14 -10.93
N SER A 380 -11.06 -21.44 -10.52
CA SER A 380 -10.61 -20.21 -11.18
C SER A 380 -10.23 -20.35 -12.66
N ASP A 381 -10.11 -21.60 -13.13
CA ASP A 381 -9.81 -22.03 -14.48
C ASP A 381 -10.69 -23.28 -14.71
N SER A 382 -11.80 -23.09 -15.41
CA SER A 382 -12.88 -24.07 -15.49
C SER A 382 -12.61 -25.19 -16.48
N ASP A 383 -11.88 -24.91 -17.55
CA ASP A 383 -11.53 -25.88 -18.58
C ASP A 383 -10.11 -26.47 -18.40
N GLY A 384 -9.33 -25.92 -17.46
CA GLY A 384 -8.06 -26.44 -16.99
C GLY A 384 -6.89 -26.18 -17.95
N ASP A 385 -6.99 -25.16 -18.80
CA ASP A 385 -5.97 -24.86 -19.80
C ASP A 385 -4.82 -23.96 -19.30
N GLY A 386 -4.96 -23.45 -18.07
CA GLY A 386 -4.00 -22.59 -17.39
C GLY A 386 -4.33 -21.09 -17.48
N THR A 387 -5.42 -20.71 -18.13
CA THR A 387 -5.94 -19.34 -18.20
C THR A 387 -7.16 -19.21 -17.30
N PRO A 388 -7.24 -18.21 -16.41
CA PRO A 388 -8.42 -18.08 -15.55
C PRO A 388 -9.64 -17.52 -16.30
N ASP A 389 -10.83 -17.96 -15.91
CA ASP A 389 -12.10 -17.69 -16.62
C ASP A 389 -12.37 -16.18 -16.79
N ASN A 390 -12.02 -15.38 -15.77
CA ASN A 390 -12.14 -13.93 -15.80
C ASN A 390 -11.31 -13.27 -16.92
N VAL A 391 -10.11 -13.80 -17.20
CA VAL A 391 -9.19 -13.29 -18.23
C VAL A 391 -9.70 -13.70 -19.60
N GLU A 392 -10.24 -14.91 -19.72
CA GLU A 392 -10.81 -15.41 -20.96
C GLU A 392 -12.04 -14.61 -21.41
N LYS A 393 -12.96 -14.33 -20.47
CA LYS A 393 -14.09 -13.42 -20.68
C LYS A 393 -13.62 -12.03 -21.16
N ALA A 394 -12.56 -11.48 -20.55
CA ALA A 394 -12.03 -10.17 -20.92
C ALA A 394 -11.38 -10.16 -22.31
N ASN A 395 -10.76 -11.27 -22.70
CA ASN A 395 -10.11 -11.45 -24.00
C ASN A 395 -11.08 -11.94 -25.10
N GLY A 396 -12.32 -12.28 -24.74
CA GLY A 396 -13.32 -12.83 -25.66
C GLY A 396 -12.98 -14.24 -26.13
N THR A 397 -12.32 -15.03 -25.29
CA THR A 397 -12.16 -16.49 -25.44
C THR A 397 -13.25 -17.22 -24.66
N ASP A 398 -13.52 -18.48 -25.01
CA ASP A 398 -14.52 -19.31 -24.35
C ASP A 398 -13.93 -20.03 -23.12
N PRO A 399 -14.32 -19.64 -21.89
CA PRO A 399 -13.77 -20.19 -20.64
C PRO A 399 -14.22 -21.63 -20.31
N THR A 400 -14.97 -22.25 -21.22
CA THR A 400 -15.39 -23.66 -21.09
C THR A 400 -14.70 -24.56 -22.10
N ASN A 401 -13.74 -24.02 -22.86
CA ASN A 401 -13.13 -24.69 -23.98
C ASN A 401 -11.61 -24.45 -24.04
N ALA A 402 -10.87 -25.42 -23.50
CA ALA A 402 -9.42 -25.41 -23.37
C ALA A 402 -8.62 -25.25 -24.69
N SER A 403 -9.31 -25.28 -25.84
CA SER A 403 -8.70 -25.03 -27.15
C SER A 403 -8.83 -23.57 -27.62
N ASP A 404 -9.61 -22.73 -26.95
CA ASP A 404 -9.94 -21.36 -27.38
C ASP A 404 -9.13 -20.26 -26.65
N ASN A 405 -8.00 -20.55 -26.00
CA ASN A 405 -7.19 -19.51 -25.37
C ASN A 405 -6.39 -18.61 -26.36
N GLU A 406 -5.82 -17.54 -25.80
CA GLU A 406 -4.99 -16.59 -26.57
C GLU A 406 -3.79 -17.28 -27.24
N VAL A 407 -3.19 -18.28 -26.57
CA VAL A 407 -2.00 -18.99 -27.06
C VAL A 407 -2.31 -19.83 -28.29
N THR A 408 -3.41 -20.60 -28.28
CA THR A 408 -3.86 -21.40 -29.44
C THR A 408 -4.29 -20.50 -30.58
N ARG A 409 -5.03 -19.42 -30.33
CA ARG A 409 -5.41 -18.43 -31.36
C ARG A 409 -4.20 -17.80 -32.04
N GLN A 410 -3.17 -17.42 -31.28
CA GLN A 410 -1.93 -16.88 -31.83
C GLN A 410 -1.16 -17.93 -32.65
N GLN A 411 -1.12 -19.19 -32.22
CA GLN A 411 -0.48 -20.28 -32.97
C GLN A 411 -1.19 -20.56 -34.29
N GLU A 412 -2.52 -20.56 -34.29
CA GLU A 412 -3.31 -20.73 -35.51
C GLU A 412 -3.15 -19.54 -36.47
N ALA A 413 -3.17 -18.31 -35.97
CA ALA A 413 -2.92 -17.12 -36.77
C ALA A 413 -1.54 -17.16 -37.44
N ASN A 414 -0.50 -17.49 -36.67
CA ASN A 414 0.86 -17.64 -37.19
C ASN A 414 0.96 -18.75 -38.24
N LYS A 415 0.24 -19.87 -38.06
CA LYS A 415 0.18 -20.96 -39.04
C LYS A 415 -0.51 -20.52 -40.33
N ARG A 416 -1.63 -19.79 -40.24
CA ARG A 416 -2.35 -19.23 -41.40
C ARG A 416 -1.46 -18.25 -42.18
N ASP A 417 -0.81 -17.32 -41.50
CA ASP A 417 0.11 -16.34 -42.11
C ASP A 417 1.31 -17.01 -42.80
N PHE A 418 1.84 -18.08 -42.20
CA PHE A 418 2.91 -18.88 -42.80
C PHE A 418 2.43 -19.58 -44.08
N THR A 419 1.27 -20.25 -44.05
CA THR A 419 0.72 -20.94 -45.23
C THR A 419 0.38 -19.98 -46.37
N LEU A 420 -0.16 -18.81 -46.06
CA LEU A 420 -0.45 -17.77 -47.05
C LEU A 420 0.85 -17.25 -47.69
N SER A 421 1.87 -17.03 -46.86
CA SER A 421 3.20 -16.61 -47.33
C SER A 421 3.87 -17.65 -48.24
N GLU A 422 3.72 -18.95 -47.95
CA GLU A 422 4.22 -20.04 -48.80
C GLU A 422 3.47 -20.11 -50.14
N MET A 423 2.14 -20.00 -50.13
CA MET A 423 1.32 -19.99 -51.34
C MET A 423 1.65 -18.81 -52.25
N ILE A 424 1.87 -17.62 -51.67
CA ILE A 424 2.27 -16.41 -52.39
C ILE A 424 3.67 -16.58 -53.01
N LYS A 425 4.65 -17.10 -52.24
CA LYS A 425 6.01 -17.36 -52.74
C LYS A 425 6.04 -18.39 -53.86
N ALA A 426 5.19 -19.42 -53.77
CA ALA A 426 5.06 -20.46 -54.80
C ALA A 426 4.23 -20.01 -56.03
N LYS A 427 3.66 -18.79 -56.03
CA LYS A 427 2.76 -18.26 -57.07
C LYS A 427 1.59 -19.20 -57.40
N ASN A 428 1.13 -19.98 -56.43
CA ASN A 428 0.05 -20.94 -56.62
C ASN A 428 -1.32 -20.25 -56.48
N THR A 429 -1.80 -19.67 -57.57
CA THR A 429 -3.06 -18.92 -57.60
C THR A 429 -4.30 -19.79 -57.38
N ALA A 430 -4.24 -21.08 -57.73
CA ALA A 430 -5.33 -22.02 -57.50
C ALA A 430 -5.51 -22.31 -56.00
N ALA A 431 -4.41 -22.61 -55.29
CA ALA A 431 -4.44 -22.84 -53.85
C ALA A 431 -4.85 -21.57 -53.07
N LEU A 432 -4.41 -20.39 -53.52
CA LEU A 432 -4.79 -19.12 -52.92
C LEU A 432 -6.30 -18.84 -53.06
N ASN A 433 -6.87 -19.08 -54.25
CA ASN A 433 -8.31 -18.93 -54.46
C ASN A 433 -9.11 -19.92 -53.62
N GLN A 434 -8.64 -21.17 -53.50
CA GLN A 434 -9.29 -22.17 -52.66
C GLN A 434 -9.24 -21.77 -51.18
N HIS A 435 -8.09 -21.33 -50.68
CA HIS A 435 -7.95 -20.84 -49.30
C HIS A 435 -8.86 -19.63 -49.02
N LEU A 436 -9.04 -18.72 -49.99
CA LEU A 436 -9.96 -17.60 -49.84
C LEU A 436 -11.42 -18.07 -49.76
N GLN A 437 -11.83 -19.02 -50.61
CA GLN A 437 -13.18 -19.57 -50.60
C GLN A 437 -13.46 -20.34 -49.29
N ASP A 438 -12.50 -21.13 -48.83
CA ASP A 438 -12.60 -21.87 -47.57
C ASP A 438 -12.66 -20.91 -46.38
N GLY A 439 -11.86 -19.83 -46.38
CA GLY A 439 -11.89 -18.80 -45.34
C GLY A 439 -13.21 -18.03 -45.29
N ILE A 440 -13.80 -17.71 -46.45
CA ILE A 440 -15.14 -17.10 -46.52
C ILE A 440 -16.19 -18.06 -45.94
N LYS A 441 -16.11 -19.35 -46.29
CA LYS A 441 -17.03 -20.36 -45.76
C LYS A 441 -16.89 -20.52 -44.24
N GLN A 442 -15.67 -20.61 -43.73
CA GLN A 442 -15.39 -20.67 -42.29
C GLN A 442 -15.91 -19.43 -41.54
N TYR A 443 -15.83 -18.24 -42.15
CA TYR A 443 -16.40 -17.03 -41.56
C TYR A 443 -17.93 -17.09 -41.48
N PHE A 444 -18.61 -17.66 -42.47
CA PHE A 444 -20.06 -17.83 -42.38
C PHE A 444 -20.49 -18.91 -41.39
N ASP A 445 -19.62 -19.89 -41.13
CA ASP A 445 -19.86 -20.96 -40.16
C ASP A 445 -19.37 -20.61 -38.73
N SER A 446 -18.75 -19.44 -38.52
CA SER A 446 -18.16 -19.05 -37.23
C SER A 446 -19.16 -18.46 -36.25
N ASP A 447 -18.83 -18.57 -34.95
CA ASP A 447 -19.62 -17.94 -33.88
C ASP A 447 -19.66 -16.42 -34.01
N THR A 448 -18.65 -15.79 -34.62
CA THR A 448 -18.66 -14.35 -34.90
C THR A 448 -19.75 -13.94 -35.88
N TYR A 449 -20.02 -14.74 -36.92
CA TYR A 449 -21.14 -14.48 -37.84
C TYR A 449 -22.49 -14.79 -37.19
N LYS A 450 -22.55 -15.82 -36.35
CA LYS A 450 -23.75 -16.13 -35.55
C LYS A 450 -24.11 -14.99 -34.58
N GLN A 451 -23.14 -14.47 -33.84
CA GLN A 451 -23.32 -13.31 -32.94
C GLN A 451 -23.75 -12.05 -33.71
N TYR A 452 -23.19 -11.83 -34.91
CA TYR A 452 -23.64 -10.75 -35.80
C TYR A 452 -25.12 -10.91 -36.18
N LEU A 453 -25.56 -12.12 -36.56
CA LEU A 453 -26.96 -12.38 -36.89
C LEU A 453 -27.89 -12.22 -35.68
N GLU A 454 -27.48 -12.67 -34.49
CA GLU A 454 -28.22 -12.47 -33.25
C GLU A 454 -28.36 -10.97 -32.91
N GLY A 455 -27.28 -10.20 -33.00
CA GLY A 455 -27.31 -8.75 -32.82
C GLY A 455 -28.24 -8.06 -33.81
N MET A 456 -28.24 -8.47 -35.08
CA MET A 456 -29.12 -7.95 -36.12
C MET A 456 -30.59 -8.33 -35.90
N ALA A 457 -30.88 -9.50 -35.34
CA ALA A 457 -32.26 -9.90 -35.01
C ALA A 457 -32.90 -8.99 -33.94
N HIS A 458 -32.10 -8.52 -32.99
CA HIS A 458 -32.56 -7.60 -31.94
C HIS A 458 -32.73 -6.15 -32.42
N PHE A 459 -32.32 -5.82 -33.66
CA PHE A 459 -32.37 -4.47 -34.19
C PHE A 459 -33.81 -3.91 -34.29
N ASN A 460 -34.80 -4.79 -34.50
CA ASN A 460 -36.22 -4.42 -34.56
C ASN A 460 -36.81 -3.93 -33.22
N ASN A 461 -36.10 -4.16 -32.10
CA ASN A 461 -36.55 -3.73 -30.76
C ASN A 461 -36.04 -2.31 -30.39
N TYR A 462 -35.25 -1.67 -31.25
CA TYR A 462 -34.72 -0.33 -30.98
C TYR A 462 -35.64 0.75 -31.56
N SER A 463 -35.83 1.84 -30.81
CA SER A 463 -36.57 3.00 -31.31
C SER A 463 -35.83 3.66 -32.49
N PRO A 464 -36.52 4.30 -33.45
CA PRO A 464 -35.88 4.97 -34.59
C PRO A 464 -34.79 5.98 -34.20
N ARG A 465 -34.94 6.61 -33.03
CA ARG A 465 -33.96 7.56 -32.48
C ARG A 465 -32.71 6.87 -31.94
N ASN A 466 -32.86 5.70 -31.31
CA ASN A 466 -31.73 4.90 -30.86
C ASN A 466 -30.99 4.27 -32.05
N ILE A 467 -31.72 3.85 -33.08
CA ILE A 467 -31.13 3.38 -34.35
C ILE A 467 -30.29 4.48 -35.00
N GLN A 468 -30.77 5.74 -35.04
CA GLN A 468 -29.99 6.86 -35.54
C GLN A 468 -28.73 7.14 -34.70
N LEU A 469 -28.81 7.03 -33.38
CA LEU A 469 -27.66 7.19 -32.48
C LEU A 469 -26.62 6.09 -32.70
N ILE A 470 -27.05 4.84 -32.86
CA ILE A 470 -26.18 3.71 -33.18
C ILE A 470 -25.52 3.93 -34.56
N TYR A 471 -26.29 4.34 -35.57
CA TYR A 471 -25.77 4.64 -36.91
C TYR A 471 -24.71 5.76 -36.91
N VAL A 472 -24.93 6.84 -36.17
CA VAL A 472 -23.97 7.96 -36.04
C VAL A 472 -22.71 7.52 -35.29
N THR A 473 -22.85 6.65 -34.29
CA THR A 473 -21.70 6.10 -33.53
C THR A 473 -20.84 5.18 -34.39
N ILE A 474 -21.47 4.29 -35.15
CA ILE A 474 -20.78 3.36 -36.06
C ILE A 474 -20.12 4.14 -37.21
N SER A 475 -20.81 5.10 -37.81
CA SER A 475 -20.23 5.91 -38.91
C SER A 475 -19.05 6.77 -38.46
N ARG A 476 -19.04 7.30 -37.23
CA ARG A 476 -17.87 7.98 -36.65
C ARG A 476 -16.68 7.07 -36.37
N SER A 477 -16.92 5.77 -36.15
CA SER A 477 -15.85 4.80 -35.90
C SER A 477 -15.21 4.27 -37.20
N ILE A 478 -15.82 4.49 -38.36
CA ILE A 478 -15.40 3.93 -39.67
C ILE A 478 -14.56 4.92 -40.50
N ASP A 479 -14.40 6.18 -40.08
CA ASP A 479 -13.58 7.18 -40.78
C ASP A 479 -12.07 6.84 -40.88
N GLY A 480 -11.63 5.68 -40.37
CA GLY A 480 -10.28 5.13 -40.52
C GLY A 480 -10.11 4.07 -41.63
N CYS A 481 -11.16 3.56 -42.26
CA CYS A 481 -11.07 2.52 -43.30
C CYS A 481 -11.63 3.00 -44.63
N VAL A 482 -10.75 3.27 -45.60
CA VAL A 482 -11.11 3.48 -47.00
C VAL A 482 -11.46 2.13 -47.63
N PHE A 483 -12.74 1.85 -47.80
CA PHE A 483 -13.24 0.91 -48.81
C PHE A 483 -14.17 1.66 -49.78
N PRO A 484 -14.17 1.32 -51.08
CA PRO A 484 -14.80 2.13 -52.11
C PRO A 484 -16.32 2.16 -51.95
N ARG A 485 -16.91 3.35 -52.17
CA ARG A 485 -18.35 3.57 -52.25
C ARG A 485 -18.97 2.54 -53.20
N VAL A 486 -19.82 1.67 -52.66
CA VAL A 486 -20.83 0.96 -53.45
C VAL A 486 -22.05 1.88 -53.50
N GLU A 487 -22.41 2.28 -54.72
CA GLU A 487 -23.56 3.13 -55.02
C GLU A 487 -24.89 2.50 -54.58
N GLU A 488 -25.83 3.40 -54.31
CA GLU A 488 -27.26 3.24 -54.06
C GLU A 488 -27.91 1.90 -54.46
N ALA A 489 -28.41 1.16 -53.47
CA ALA A 489 -29.50 0.20 -53.67
C ALA A 489 -30.72 0.64 -52.88
N LYS A 490 -31.68 1.23 -53.60
CA LYS A 490 -33.05 1.52 -53.14
C LYS A 490 -33.70 0.24 -52.61
N TRP A 491 -34.18 0.28 -51.38
CA TRP A 491 -35.26 -0.60 -50.91
C TRP A 491 -36.29 0.23 -50.13
N PHE A 492 -37.20 0.85 -50.87
CA PHE A 492 -38.59 1.03 -50.47
C PHE A 492 -39.42 0.23 -51.47
N GLY A 493 -40.20 -0.71 -50.95
CA GLY A 493 -41.10 -1.60 -51.67
C GLY A 493 -41.74 -2.55 -50.68
#